data_AF-A0AA41UW29-F1
#
_entry.id   AF-A0AA41UW29-F1
#
_cell.length_a   1.000
_cell.length_b   1.000
_cell.length_c   1.000
_cell.angle_alpha   90.00
_cell.angle_beta   90.00
_cell.angle_gamma   90.00
#
_symmetry.space_group_name_H-M   'P 1'
#
loop_
_entity.id
_entity.type
_entity.pdbx_description
1 polymer ?
#
loop_
_entity_poly.entity_id
_entity_poly.type
_entity_poly.pdbx_seq_one_letter_code
_entity_poly.pdbx_strand_id
1 'polypeptide(L)'
;MKELGVPLRDYLDKFPNKKYLHPNEQSLIELTLGDGIYEEVLGRLNALKNKVNSVGEEHASLCAKGIKRLEDFFKSEGKAVDDMLNIAKTLRAIPVVDLESPTLCLVGAPNVGKASLVRILSSRKPEICNYSFTTRGIRMGHIHLNYQHFQ
;
A
#
# COMPACT_ATOMS: atom_id res chain seq x y z
N MET A 1 28.97 -1.21 1.21
CA MET A 1 28.07 -0.02 1.25
C MET A 1 27.03 0.01 0.14
N LYS A 2 27.34 -0.52 -1.06
CA LYS A 2 26.32 -0.83 -2.09
C LYS A 2 25.21 -1.78 -1.59
N GLU A 3 25.53 -2.68 -0.67
CA GLU A 3 24.61 -3.68 -0.07
C GLU A 3 23.37 -3.09 0.63
N LEU A 4 23.42 -1.91 1.25
CA LEU A 4 22.26 -1.30 1.94
C LEU A 4 21.58 -0.19 1.13
N GLY A 5 22.37 0.62 0.40
CA GLY A 5 21.83 1.74 -0.37
C GLY A 5 21.05 1.30 -1.61
N VAL A 6 21.44 0.19 -2.25
CA VAL A 6 20.78 -0.33 -3.45
C VAL A 6 19.40 -0.91 -3.13
N PRO A 7 19.21 -1.80 -2.13
CA PRO A 7 17.89 -2.30 -1.79
C PRO A 7 16.90 -1.22 -1.39
N LEU A 8 17.32 -0.24 -0.56
CA LEU A 8 16.44 0.86 -0.15
C LEU A 8 15.96 1.70 -1.34
N ARG A 9 16.85 1.92 -2.32
CA ARG A 9 16.51 2.58 -3.56
C ARG A 9 15.50 1.76 -4.38
N ASP A 10 15.78 0.47 -4.58
CA ASP A 10 14.91 -0.40 -5.36
C ASP A 10 13.50 -0.51 -4.74
N TYR A 11 13.40 -0.47 -3.41
CA TYR A 11 12.12 -0.41 -2.73
C TYR A 11 11.43 0.93 -2.96
N LEU A 12 12.11 2.06 -2.76
CA LEU A 12 11.53 3.39 -2.99
C LEU A 12 11.03 3.58 -4.42
N ASP A 13 11.81 3.13 -5.41
CA ASP A 13 11.50 3.30 -6.83
C ASP A 13 10.26 2.48 -7.25
N LYS A 14 9.89 1.43 -6.49
CA LYS A 14 8.66 0.64 -6.72
C LYS A 14 7.40 1.30 -6.18
N PHE A 15 7.51 2.27 -5.28
CA PHE A 15 6.34 2.96 -4.74
C PHE A 15 5.94 4.12 -5.64
N PRO A 16 4.71 4.13 -6.18
CA PRO A 16 4.27 5.22 -7.04
C PRO A 16 4.11 6.51 -6.24
N ASN A 17 4.35 7.64 -6.90
CA ASN A 17 4.04 8.94 -6.31
C ASN A 17 2.54 9.18 -6.38
N LYS A 18 1.91 9.46 -5.22
CA LYS A 18 0.46 9.70 -5.11
C LYS A 18 -0.05 10.70 -6.15
N LYS A 19 0.70 11.77 -6.45
CA LYS A 19 0.28 12.83 -7.38
C LYS A 19 0.05 12.36 -8.82
N TYR A 20 0.70 11.28 -9.24
CA TYR A 20 0.60 10.76 -10.60
C TYR A 20 -0.36 9.56 -10.71
N LEU A 21 -0.94 9.11 -9.60
CA LEU A 21 -1.93 8.03 -9.59
C LEU A 21 -3.29 8.53 -10.07
N HIS A 22 -4.17 7.61 -10.47
CA HIS A 22 -5.54 7.97 -10.82
C HIS A 22 -6.29 8.52 -9.60
N PRO A 23 -7.21 9.51 -9.73
CA PRO A 23 -7.96 10.07 -8.61
C PRO A 23 -8.59 9.03 -7.66
N ASN A 24 -9.16 7.95 -8.22
CA ASN A 24 -9.71 6.85 -7.41
C ASN A 24 -8.64 6.18 -6.52
N GLU A 25 -7.44 5.94 -7.05
CA GLU A 25 -6.33 5.34 -6.29
C GLU A 25 -5.80 6.31 -5.23
N GLN A 26 -5.72 7.60 -5.55
CA GLN A 26 -5.34 8.65 -4.59
C GLN A 26 -6.30 8.68 -3.39
N SER A 27 -7.61 8.66 -3.67
CA SER A 27 -8.64 8.64 -2.64
C SER A 27 -8.60 7.35 -1.82
N LEU A 28 -8.36 6.19 -2.44
CA LEU A 28 -8.24 4.92 -1.72
C LEU A 28 -7.04 4.91 -0.77
N ILE A 29 -5.90 5.44 -1.19
CA ILE A 29 -4.70 5.57 -0.34
C ILE A 29 -5.01 6.46 0.86
N GLU A 30 -5.62 7.62 0.63
CA GLU A 30 -5.95 8.59 1.68
C GLU A 30 -6.99 8.07 2.67
N LEU A 31 -8.04 7.40 2.18
CA LEU A 31 -9.05 6.79 3.04
C LEU A 31 -8.50 5.61 3.85
N THR A 32 -7.50 4.90 3.34
CA THR A 32 -6.96 3.70 3.98
C THR A 32 -5.85 4.02 4.97
N LEU A 33 -4.93 4.91 4.60
CA LEU A 33 -3.74 5.23 5.41
C LEU A 33 -3.92 6.51 6.24
N GLY A 34 -4.83 7.39 5.84
CA GLY A 34 -4.95 8.75 6.38
C GLY A 34 -4.16 9.76 5.55
N ASP A 35 -4.50 11.03 5.74
CA ASP A 35 -3.92 12.13 4.98
C ASP A 35 -2.45 12.37 5.35
N GLY A 36 -1.60 12.59 4.34
CA GLY A 36 -0.16 12.90 4.45
C GLY A 36 0.77 11.79 4.97
N ILE A 37 0.23 10.70 5.55
CA ILE A 37 1.04 9.63 6.15
C ILE A 37 1.89 8.91 5.10
N TYR A 38 1.35 8.69 3.91
CA TYR A 38 2.06 8.01 2.82
C TYR A 38 3.31 8.79 2.39
N GLU A 39 3.17 10.09 2.17
CA GLU A 39 4.25 10.99 1.78
C GLU A 39 5.28 11.16 2.89
N GLU A 40 4.83 11.24 4.13
CA GLU A 40 5.71 11.38 5.29
C GLU A 40 6.66 10.19 5.42
N VAL A 41 6.14 8.96 5.32
CA VAL A 41 6.94 7.74 5.44
C VAL A 41 7.93 7.63 4.28
N LEU A 42 7.50 7.90 3.04
CA LEU A 42 8.40 7.93 1.88
C LEU A 42 9.48 9.02 2.00
N GLY A 43 9.13 10.17 2.58
CA GLY A 43 10.08 11.25 2.86
C GLY A 43 11.15 10.84 3.87
N ARG A 44 10.74 10.23 4.99
CA ARG A 44 11.67 9.72 6.02
C ARG A 44 12.63 8.68 5.44
N LEU A 45 12.13 7.78 4.60
CA LEU A 45 12.95 6.72 4.00
C LEU A 45 13.93 7.26 2.92
N ASN A 46 13.53 8.28 2.17
CA ASN A 46 14.44 9.02 1.29
C ASN A 46 15.54 9.74 2.08
N ALA A 47 15.20 10.36 3.21
CA ALA A 47 16.19 10.98 4.09
C ALA A 47 17.18 9.94 4.66
N LEU A 48 16.67 8.78 5.08
CA LEU A 48 17.47 7.64 5.53
C LEU A 48 18.45 7.19 4.45
N LYS A 49 17.98 6.97 3.21
CA LYS A 49 18.81 6.60 2.06
C LYS A 49 19.94 7.61 1.83
N ASN A 50 19.62 8.90 1.78
CA ASN A 50 20.62 9.94 1.52
C ASN A 50 21.70 9.96 2.60
N LYS A 51 21.31 9.78 3.87
CA LYS A 51 22.22 9.75 5.01
C LYS A 51 23.08 8.49 5.04
N VAL A 52 22.54 7.32 4.67
CA VAL A 52 23.33 6.09 4.51
C VAL A 52 24.39 6.25 3.42
N ASN A 53 24.05 6.90 2.31
CA ASN A 53 25.00 7.18 1.23
C ASN A 53 26.09 8.16 1.67
N SER A 54 25.75 9.26 2.35
CA SER A 54 26.74 10.25 2.81
C SER A 54 27.71 9.67 3.83
N VAL A 55 27.21 8.94 4.83
CA VAL A 55 28.03 8.22 5.83
C VAL A 55 28.93 7.20 5.13
N GLY A 56 28.43 6.60 4.04
CA GLY A 56 29.20 5.65 3.28
C GLY A 56 30.32 6.27 2.43
N GLU A 57 30.12 7.46 1.89
CA GLU A 57 31.20 8.19 1.20
C GLU A 57 32.26 8.65 2.20
N GLU A 58 31.87 9.19 3.35
CA GLU A 58 32.79 9.69 4.38
C GLU A 58 33.64 8.61 5.05
N HIS A 59 33.10 7.39 5.21
CA HIS A 59 33.78 6.30 5.90
C HIS A 59 34.33 5.21 4.97
N ALA A 60 34.43 5.47 3.66
CA ALA A 60 35.01 4.54 2.70
C ALA A 60 36.45 4.12 3.05
N SER A 61 37.21 4.97 3.74
CA SER A 61 38.59 4.73 4.19
C SER A 61 38.70 4.07 5.58
N LEU A 62 37.62 4.04 6.37
CA LEU A 62 37.60 3.60 7.77
C LEU A 62 36.60 2.43 7.96
N CYS A 63 36.88 1.31 7.29
CA CYS A 63 35.95 0.18 7.13
C CYS A 63 35.30 -0.31 8.43
N ALA A 64 36.05 -0.52 9.51
CA ALA A 64 35.51 -1.12 10.74
C ALA A 64 34.66 -0.16 11.59
N LYS A 65 34.98 1.15 11.59
CA LYS A 65 34.22 2.16 12.35
C LYS A 65 32.97 2.62 11.58
N GLY A 66 33.05 2.66 10.24
CA GLY A 66 31.93 3.02 9.39
C GLY A 66 30.75 2.06 9.52
N ILE A 67 31.01 0.74 9.56
CA ILE A 67 29.96 -0.28 9.65
C ILE A 67 29.16 -0.16 10.96
N LYS A 68 29.84 -0.03 12.11
CA LYS A 68 29.15 0.11 13.42
C LYS A 68 28.26 1.34 13.47
N ARG A 69 28.72 2.48 12.95
CA ARG A 69 27.90 3.71 12.87
C ARG A 69 26.67 3.53 11.98
N LEU A 70 26.82 2.78 10.89
CA LEU A 70 25.73 2.49 9.97
C LEU A 70 24.68 1.55 10.61
N GLU A 71 25.12 0.55 11.37
CA GLU A 71 24.26 -0.34 12.15
C GLU A 71 23.50 0.42 13.25
N ASP A 72 24.18 1.26 14.01
CA ASP A 72 23.56 2.07 15.06
C ASP A 72 22.52 3.04 14.47
N PHE A 73 22.84 3.63 13.31
CA PHE A 73 21.91 4.50 12.59
C PHE A 73 20.70 3.74 12.05
N PHE A 74 20.91 2.56 11.46
CA PHE A 74 19.81 1.71 11.00
C PHE A 74 18.92 1.26 12.16
N LYS A 75 19.49 0.97 13.34
CA LYS A 75 18.70 0.67 14.55
C LYS A 75 17.86 1.86 15.01
N SER A 76 18.38 3.09 14.89
CA SER A 76 17.63 4.30 15.26
C SER A 76 16.48 4.62 14.30
N GLU A 77 16.64 4.32 13.02
CA GLU A 77 15.68 4.65 11.95
C GLU A 77 14.88 3.45 11.44
N GLY A 78 15.04 2.27 12.05
CA GLY A 78 14.36 1.03 11.65
C GLY A 78 12.84 1.15 11.62
N LYS A 79 12.29 2.03 12.47
CA LYS A 79 10.86 2.36 12.49
C LYS A 79 10.35 2.86 11.15
N ALA A 80 11.12 3.66 10.40
CA ALA A 80 10.69 4.15 9.09
C ALA A 80 10.56 3.00 8.06
N VAL A 81 11.42 1.99 8.16
CA VAL A 81 11.36 0.79 7.32
C VAL A 81 10.16 -0.08 7.70
N ASP A 82 9.90 -0.23 9.00
CA ASP A 82 8.72 -0.95 9.50
C ASP A 82 7.40 -0.26 9.09
N ASP A 83 7.35 1.07 9.18
CA ASP A 83 6.21 1.88 8.75
C ASP A 83 5.94 1.70 7.24
N MET A 84 6.99 1.72 6.41
CA MET A 84 6.89 1.45 4.98
C MET A 84 6.40 0.02 4.70
N LEU A 85 6.89 -0.98 5.43
CA LEU A 85 6.45 -2.36 5.29
C LEU A 85 4.97 -2.51 5.66
N ASN A 86 4.51 -1.81 6.69
CA ASN A 86 3.11 -1.80 7.08
C ASN A 86 2.23 -1.15 6.01
N ILE A 87 2.65 -0.02 5.44
CA ILE A 87 1.98 0.61 4.29
C ILE A 87 1.91 -0.38 3.12
N ALA A 88 3.00 -1.06 2.78
CA ALA A 88 3.03 -2.05 1.69
C ALA A 88 2.01 -3.18 1.89
N LYS A 89 1.92 -3.70 3.13
CA LYS A 89 0.96 -4.76 3.49
C LYS A 89 -0.48 -4.27 3.38
N THR A 90 -0.75 -3.05 3.84
CA THR A 90 -2.08 -2.45 3.79
C THR A 90 -2.52 -2.19 2.35
N LEU A 91 -1.64 -1.61 1.51
CA LEU A 91 -1.94 -1.35 0.10
C LEU A 91 -2.19 -2.64 -0.69
N ARG A 92 -1.51 -3.75 -0.35
CA ARG A 92 -1.75 -5.06 -0.98
C ARG A 92 -3.15 -5.62 -0.71
N ALA A 93 -3.79 -5.20 0.37
CA ALA A 93 -5.14 -5.63 0.70
C ALA A 93 -6.24 -4.87 -0.07
N ILE A 94 -5.89 -3.77 -0.74
CA ILE A 94 -6.84 -2.96 -1.51
C ILE A 94 -7.22 -3.70 -2.80
N PRO A 95 -8.52 -3.80 -3.13
CA PRO A 95 -8.94 -4.38 -4.40
C PRO A 95 -8.52 -3.49 -5.57
N VAL A 96 -7.92 -4.09 -6.60
CA VAL A 96 -7.54 -3.41 -7.84
C VAL A 96 -8.76 -3.30 -8.73
N VAL A 97 -9.16 -2.08 -9.09
CA VAL A 97 -10.34 -1.81 -9.93
C VAL A 97 -9.87 -1.37 -11.31
N ASP A 98 -10.38 -2.02 -12.37
CA ASP A 98 -10.06 -1.65 -13.75
C ASP A 98 -11.08 -0.64 -14.28
N LEU A 99 -10.69 0.61 -14.43
CA LEU A 99 -11.60 1.71 -14.75
C LEU A 99 -12.24 1.63 -16.14
N GLU A 100 -11.63 0.88 -17.06
CA GLU A 100 -12.15 0.67 -18.41
C GLU A 100 -13.27 -0.40 -18.43
N SER A 101 -13.31 -1.26 -17.41
CA SER A 101 -14.28 -2.34 -17.34
C SER A 101 -15.62 -1.90 -16.74
N PRO A 102 -16.76 -2.39 -17.28
CA PRO A 102 -18.08 -2.08 -16.75
C PRO A 102 -18.20 -2.43 -15.27
N THR A 103 -18.48 -1.41 -14.43
CA THR A 103 -18.51 -1.55 -12.96
C THR A 103 -19.92 -1.40 -12.42
N LEU A 104 -20.36 -2.34 -11.58
CA LEU A 104 -21.66 -2.29 -10.91
C LEU A 104 -21.51 -2.00 -9.41
N CYS A 105 -21.91 -0.80 -8.97
CA CYS A 105 -21.86 -0.43 -7.56
C CYS A 105 -23.23 -0.63 -6.88
N LEU A 106 -23.27 -1.46 -5.83
CA LEU A 106 -24.46 -1.65 -4.99
C LEU A 106 -24.40 -0.77 -3.74
N VAL A 107 -25.23 0.26 -3.67
CA VAL A 107 -25.32 1.22 -2.56
C VAL A 107 -26.64 1.08 -1.82
N GLY A 108 -26.65 1.24 -0.49
CA GLY A 108 -27.87 1.20 0.32
C GLY A 108 -27.61 1.04 1.81
N ALA A 109 -28.67 1.05 2.63
CA ALA A 109 -28.57 0.94 4.08
C ALA A 109 -27.88 -0.36 4.56
N PRO A 110 -27.27 -0.40 5.75
CA PRO A 110 -26.72 -1.62 6.32
C PRO A 110 -27.75 -2.76 6.35
N ASN A 111 -27.30 -4.01 6.18
CA ASN A 111 -28.11 -5.23 6.27
C ASN A 111 -29.27 -5.39 5.27
N VAL A 112 -29.41 -4.53 4.25
CA VAL A 112 -30.42 -4.70 3.16
C VAL A 112 -30.12 -5.84 2.17
N GLY A 113 -29.20 -6.75 2.50
CA GLY A 113 -28.90 -7.92 1.66
C GLY A 113 -27.94 -7.67 0.48
N LYS A 114 -27.29 -6.51 0.37
CA LYS A 114 -26.33 -6.21 -0.71
C LYS A 114 -25.24 -7.28 -0.87
N ALA A 115 -24.62 -7.69 0.25
CA ALA A 115 -23.59 -8.72 0.24
C ALA A 115 -24.14 -10.09 -0.21
N SER A 116 -25.39 -10.40 0.14
CA SER A 116 -26.07 -11.62 -0.33
C SER A 116 -26.29 -11.60 -1.84
N LEU A 117 -26.67 -10.44 -2.40
CA LEU A 117 -26.85 -10.28 -3.84
C LEU A 117 -25.51 -10.44 -4.59
N VAL A 118 -24.44 -9.81 -4.10
CA VAL A 118 -23.08 -10.00 -4.67
C VAL A 118 -22.67 -11.47 -4.61
N ARG A 119 -22.95 -12.17 -3.51
CA ARG A 119 -22.62 -13.60 -3.37
C ARG A 119 -23.32 -14.50 -4.37
N ILE A 120 -24.55 -14.15 -4.77
CA ILE A 120 -25.33 -14.93 -5.73
C ILE A 120 -24.87 -14.63 -7.16
N LEU A 121 -24.60 -13.36 -7.47
CA LEU A 121 -24.28 -12.91 -8.83
C LEU A 121 -22.80 -13.08 -9.18
N SER A 122 -21.91 -12.98 -8.19
CA SER A 122 -20.47 -13.05 -8.39
C SER A 122 -19.89 -14.42 -8.05
N SER A 123 -18.79 -14.73 -8.74
CA SER A 123 -17.89 -15.86 -8.42
C SER A 123 -17.28 -15.77 -7.00
N ARG A 124 -17.19 -14.57 -6.42
CA ARG A 124 -16.60 -14.36 -5.09
C ARG A 124 -17.66 -14.61 -4.01
N LYS A 125 -17.29 -15.35 -2.96
CA LYS A 125 -18.16 -15.61 -1.79
C LYS A 125 -17.83 -14.62 -0.66
N PRO A 126 -18.45 -13.43 -0.60
CA PRO A 126 -18.29 -12.57 0.57
C PRO A 126 -18.88 -13.28 1.80
N GLU A 127 -18.23 -13.07 2.95
CA GLU A 127 -18.78 -13.50 4.25
C GLU A 127 -20.00 -12.65 4.57
N ILE A 128 -21.13 -13.31 4.83
CA ILE A 128 -22.37 -12.66 5.24
C ILE A 128 -22.44 -12.79 6.75
N CYS A 129 -22.31 -11.68 7.49
CA CYS A 129 -22.56 -11.66 8.93
C CYS A 129 -23.83 -10.86 9.25
N ASN A 130 -24.50 -11.19 10.35
CA ASN A 130 -25.80 -10.60 10.73
C ASN A 130 -25.63 -9.43 11.73
N TYR A 131 -24.73 -8.50 11.46
CA TYR A 131 -24.55 -7.28 12.27
C TYR A 131 -24.27 -6.06 11.40
N SER A 132 -24.69 -4.88 11.85
CA SER A 132 -24.43 -3.62 11.15
C SER A 132 -22.91 -3.40 10.96
N PHE A 133 -22.51 -2.86 9.80
CA PHE A 133 -21.10 -2.65 9.41
C PHE A 133 -20.30 -3.94 9.12
N THR A 134 -20.93 -4.95 8.52
CA THR A 134 -20.28 -6.19 8.05
C THR A 134 -19.18 -5.99 7.01
N THR A 135 -19.18 -4.88 6.27
CA THR A 135 -18.13 -4.55 5.29
C THR A 135 -17.37 -3.31 5.74
N ARG A 136 -16.24 -3.52 6.44
CA ARG A 136 -15.27 -2.45 6.80
C ARG A 136 -14.34 -2.04 5.64
N GLY A 137 -14.54 -2.61 4.45
CA GLY A 137 -13.75 -2.33 3.25
C GLY A 137 -14.51 -2.72 1.98
N ILE A 138 -14.04 -2.23 0.83
CA ILE A 138 -14.63 -2.50 -0.48
C ILE A 138 -14.46 -3.99 -0.80
N ARG A 139 -15.57 -4.68 -1.04
CA ARG A 139 -15.57 -6.07 -1.52
C ARG A 139 -16.00 -6.07 -2.98
N MET A 140 -15.07 -6.42 -3.86
CA MET A 140 -15.30 -6.50 -5.30
C MET A 140 -15.35 -7.96 -5.75
N GLY A 141 -16.18 -8.27 -6.74
CA GLY A 141 -16.31 -9.60 -7.31
C GLY A 141 -16.76 -9.54 -8.76
N HIS A 142 -16.27 -10.47 -9.58
CA HIS A 142 -16.53 -10.45 -11.01
C HIS A 142 -17.82 -11.21 -11.36
N ILE A 143 -18.55 -10.67 -12.33
CA ILE A 143 -19.80 -11.23 -12.87
C ILE A 143 -19.62 -11.43 -14.37
N HIS A 144 -20.10 -12.57 -14.89
CA HIS A 144 -20.13 -12.86 -16.31
C HIS A 144 -21.58 -12.90 -16.78
N LEU A 145 -21.94 -11.99 -17.68
CA LEU A 145 -23.28 -11.91 -18.25
C LEU A 145 -23.18 -11.74 -19.77
N ASN A 146 -23.80 -12.64 -20.54
CA ASN A 146 -23.89 -12.53 -22.01
C ASN A 146 -22.57 -12.20 -22.72
N TYR A 147 -21.49 -12.92 -22.36
CA TYR A 147 -20.12 -12.72 -22.89
C TYR A 147 -19.45 -11.40 -22.51
N GLN A 148 -20.04 -10.61 -21.62
CA GLN A 148 -19.43 -9.41 -21.04
C GLN A 148 -18.98 -9.67 -19.60
N HIS A 149 -17.84 -9.08 -19.26
CA HIS A 149 -17.23 -9.14 -17.93
C HIS A 149 -17.53 -7.86 -17.17
N PHE A 150 -18.09 -8.01 -15.97
CA PHE A 150 -18.38 -6.90 -15.05
C PHE A 150 -17.59 -7.07 -13.77
N GLN A 151 -17.27 -5.95 -13.12
CA GLN A 151 -16.64 -5.89 -11.79
C GLN A 151 -17.52 -5.19 -10.74
#